data_AF-A0A2E6I8U6-F1
#
_entry.id   AF-A0A2E6I8U6-F1
#
_cell.length_a   1.000
_cell.length_b   1.000
_cell.length_c   1.000
_cell.angle_alpha   90.00
_cell.angle_beta   90.00
_cell.angle_gamma   90.00
#
_symmetry.space_group_name_H-M   'P 1'
#
loop_
_entity.id
_entity.type
_entity.pdbx_description
1 polymer ?
#
loop_
_entity_poly.entity_id
_entity_poly.type
_entity_poly.pdbx_seq_one_letter_code
_entity_poly.pdbx_strand_id
1 'polypeptide(L)'
;MEEITLIGKIGLILTLIAGTVLMNREQKLSMILPVGKDQLAEDDEILKALNDAAKTLQITKESVNGLKWNLEWTKVHQNTPHHMEGWLYNHIILMLYALQYFWDTITEEEYSLLEEAIFWSDLGKYHTTKESPKKVWEKGDLTGEPVSTAFGHDKKSAQLYEEAGGSNPAVHFIVAEHMKAHKLSEMDDEGKTEMPEFLMPQVADLKAWNWPNWEDLEIPHGESFGKKLYAWVKLGNCELLRIKQECDSNGRIPQDPEVSL
;
A
#
# COMPACT_ATOMS: atom_id res chain seq x y z
N MET A 1 -35.80 17.12 -2.09
CA MET A 1 -34.55 16.69 -2.76
C MET A 1 -33.58 16.35 -1.66
N GLU A 2 -33.94 15.28 -0.95
CA GLU A 2 -33.51 14.96 0.39
C GLU A 2 -32.93 13.54 0.36
N GLU A 3 -31.92 13.31 1.19
CA GLU A 3 -31.42 11.99 1.57
C GLU A 3 -30.77 11.15 0.46
N ILE A 4 -29.66 11.65 -0.10
CA ILE A 4 -28.49 10.78 -0.29
C ILE A 4 -27.68 10.88 1.01
N THR A 5 -28.30 10.42 2.10
CA THR A 5 -27.69 10.38 3.43
C THR A 5 -26.62 9.30 3.46
N LEU A 6 -25.52 9.62 4.13
CA LEU A 6 -24.42 8.83 4.72
C LEU A 6 -24.44 7.28 4.58
N ILE A 7 -25.62 6.65 4.62
CA ILE A 7 -25.92 5.24 4.34
C ILE A 7 -25.35 4.78 2.98
N GLY A 8 -25.33 5.64 1.95
CA GLY A 8 -24.77 5.30 0.63
C GLY A 8 -23.26 5.03 0.62
N LYS A 9 -22.48 5.70 1.48
CA LYS A 9 -21.02 5.52 1.56
C LYS A 9 -20.63 4.35 2.46
N ILE A 10 -21.38 4.11 3.54
CA ILE A 10 -21.19 2.93 4.41
C ILE A 10 -21.56 1.65 3.64
N GLY A 11 -22.59 1.70 2.79
CA GLY A 11 -22.96 0.61 1.89
C GLY A 11 -21.87 0.27 0.86
N LEU A 12 -21.14 1.26 0.33
CA LEU A 12 -20.05 1.03 -0.63
C LEU A 12 -18.84 0.33 0.03
N ILE A 13 -18.48 0.74 1.26
CA ILE A 13 -17.39 0.10 2.02
C ILE A 13 -17.76 -1.35 2.42
N LEU A 14 -19.01 -1.60 2.83
CA LEU A 14 -19.48 -2.97 3.12
C LEU A 14 -19.59 -3.84 1.86
N THR A 15 -19.87 -3.25 0.68
CA THR A 15 -19.93 -3.99 -0.59
C THR A 15 -18.52 -4.29 -1.13
N LEU A 16 -17.55 -3.40 -0.93
CA LEU A 16 -16.12 -3.65 -1.22
C LEU A 16 -15.58 -4.81 -0.38
N ILE A 17 -15.97 -4.94 0.89
CA ILE A 17 -15.54 -6.03 1.79
C ILE A 17 -16.24 -7.36 1.47
N ALA A 18 -17.49 -7.34 0.99
CA ALA A 18 -18.27 -8.55 0.69
C ALA A 18 -17.88 -9.24 -0.63
N GLY A 19 -17.08 -8.59 -1.49
CA GLY A 19 -16.68 -9.09 -2.81
C GLY A 19 -15.23 -9.55 -2.96
N THR A 20 -14.36 -9.26 -2.00
CA THR A 20 -12.93 -9.60 -2.12
C THR A 20 -12.73 -11.10 -1.90
N VAL A 21 -12.58 -11.86 -2.98
CA VAL A 21 -12.08 -13.22 -2.92
C VAL A 21 -10.63 -13.15 -2.42
N LEU A 22 -10.43 -13.40 -1.13
CA LEU A 22 -9.09 -13.48 -0.56
C LEU A 22 -8.34 -14.63 -1.25
N MET A 23 -7.19 -14.32 -1.86
CA MET A 23 -6.29 -15.36 -2.35
C MET A 23 -5.89 -16.24 -1.18
N ASN A 24 -6.15 -17.54 -1.28
CA ASN A 24 -5.70 -18.48 -0.26
C ASN A 24 -4.18 -18.67 -0.35
N ARG A 25 -3.59 -19.31 0.67
CA ARG A 25 -2.14 -19.50 0.75
C ARG A 25 -1.57 -20.25 -0.45
N GLU A 26 -2.24 -21.31 -0.93
CA GLU A 26 -1.79 -22.11 -2.07
C GLU A 26 -1.77 -21.27 -3.36
N GLN A 27 -2.80 -20.45 -3.58
CA GLN A 27 -2.86 -19.52 -4.71
C GLN A 27 -1.70 -18.53 -4.65
N LYS A 28 -1.46 -17.90 -3.50
CA LYS A 28 -0.34 -16.94 -3.32
C LYS A 28 1.01 -17.60 -3.60
N LEU A 29 1.25 -18.78 -3.06
CA LEU A 29 2.49 -19.53 -3.28
C LEU A 29 2.71 -19.90 -4.75
N SER A 30 1.65 -20.13 -5.53
CA SER A 30 1.75 -20.42 -6.97
C SER A 30 2.05 -19.20 -7.85
N MET A 31 1.91 -18.00 -7.32
CA MET A 31 2.07 -16.73 -8.05
C MET A 31 3.45 -16.10 -7.84
N ILE A 32 4.20 -16.54 -6.85
CA ILE A 32 5.47 -15.94 -6.43
C ILE A 32 6.68 -16.76 -6.87
N LEU A 33 7.82 -16.09 -6.93
CA LEU A 33 9.12 -16.70 -7.15
C LEU A 33 9.67 -17.28 -5.83
N PRO A 34 10.79 -18.03 -5.85
CA PRO A 34 11.35 -18.65 -4.64
C PRO A 34 11.51 -17.67 -3.46
N VAL A 35 11.25 -18.17 -2.24
CA VAL A 35 11.18 -17.35 -1.02
C VAL A 35 12.45 -17.43 -0.15
N GLY A 36 13.29 -18.44 -0.40
CA GLY A 36 14.53 -18.67 0.35
C GLY A 36 15.49 -17.49 0.22
N LYS A 37 16.16 -17.15 1.33
CA LYS A 37 17.15 -16.05 1.38
C LYS A 37 18.37 -16.32 0.49
N ASP A 38 18.68 -17.58 0.24
CA ASP A 38 19.69 -18.09 -0.69
C ASP A 38 19.14 -18.38 -2.09
N GLN A 39 17.85 -18.15 -2.31
CA GLN A 39 17.12 -18.42 -3.56
C GLN A 39 16.65 -17.11 -4.19
N LEU A 40 17.58 -16.23 -4.51
CA LEU A 40 17.27 -15.02 -5.28
C LEU A 40 16.97 -15.41 -6.74
N ALA A 41 15.79 -15.06 -7.24
CA ALA A 41 15.43 -15.26 -8.64
C ALA A 41 16.27 -14.39 -9.59
N GLU A 42 16.41 -14.83 -10.84
CA GLU A 42 17.15 -14.10 -11.87
C GLU A 42 16.37 -12.85 -12.31
N ASP A 43 17.09 -11.83 -12.78
CA ASP A 43 16.49 -10.52 -13.16
C ASP A 43 15.34 -10.66 -14.15
N ASP A 44 15.53 -11.50 -15.17
CA ASP A 44 14.53 -11.71 -16.22
C ASP A 44 13.28 -12.43 -15.69
N GLU A 45 13.43 -13.28 -14.67
CA GLU A 45 12.29 -13.95 -14.01
C GLU A 45 11.50 -12.96 -13.16
N ILE A 46 12.20 -12.12 -12.39
CA ILE A 46 11.57 -11.06 -11.58
C ILE A 46 10.80 -10.09 -12.48
N LEU A 47 11.42 -9.61 -13.56
CA LEU A 47 10.79 -8.69 -14.50
C LEU A 47 9.59 -9.33 -15.18
N LYS A 48 9.71 -10.60 -15.60
CA LYS A 48 8.59 -11.31 -16.21
C LYS A 48 7.43 -11.42 -15.23
N ALA A 49 7.67 -11.85 -13.99
CA ALA A 49 6.62 -12.02 -12.98
C ALA A 49 5.94 -10.69 -12.61
N LEU A 50 6.70 -9.60 -12.50
CA LEU A 50 6.16 -8.26 -12.30
C LEU A 50 5.25 -7.82 -13.46
N ASN A 51 5.69 -8.03 -14.71
CA ASN A 51 4.87 -7.69 -15.89
C ASN A 51 3.66 -8.61 -16.06
N ASP A 52 3.75 -9.89 -15.71
CA ASP A 52 2.61 -10.82 -15.75
C ASP A 52 1.53 -10.43 -14.72
N ALA A 53 1.95 -9.92 -13.55
CA ALA A 53 1.05 -9.47 -12.50
C ALA A 53 0.44 -8.08 -12.80
N ALA A 54 1.20 -7.22 -13.49
CA ALA A 54 0.76 -5.91 -13.93
C ALA A 54 -0.24 -6.00 -15.10
N LYS A 55 -1.21 -5.09 -15.10
CA LYS A 55 -2.24 -4.95 -16.14
C LYS A 55 -2.05 -3.70 -16.99
N THR A 56 -1.60 -2.60 -16.38
CA THR A 56 -1.42 -1.29 -17.05
C THR A 56 0.02 -0.80 -17.00
N LEU A 57 0.79 -1.18 -15.96
CA LEU A 57 2.20 -0.84 -15.82
C LEU A 57 3.04 -1.57 -16.87
N GLN A 58 3.95 -0.82 -17.49
CA GLN A 58 5.01 -1.38 -18.32
C GLN A 58 6.33 -1.31 -17.54
N ILE A 59 6.92 -2.47 -17.26
CA ILE A 59 8.12 -2.59 -16.44
C ILE A 59 9.24 -3.14 -17.31
N THR A 60 10.28 -2.33 -17.56
CA THR A 60 11.51 -2.75 -18.24
C THR A 60 12.69 -2.73 -17.27
N LYS A 61 13.88 -3.17 -17.71
CA LYS A 61 15.11 -3.08 -16.92
C LYS A 61 15.47 -1.64 -16.54
N GLU A 62 15.07 -0.68 -17.36
CA GLU A 62 15.47 0.72 -17.28
C GLU A 62 14.36 1.62 -16.75
N SER A 63 13.09 1.23 -16.93
CA SER A 63 11.96 2.11 -16.63
C SER A 63 10.70 1.39 -16.15
N VAL A 64 9.86 2.11 -15.40
CA VAL A 64 8.48 1.73 -15.08
C VAL A 64 7.59 2.87 -15.56
N ASN A 65 6.76 2.64 -16.58
CA ASN A 65 6.01 3.69 -17.27
C ASN A 65 6.88 4.87 -17.74
N GLY A 66 8.13 4.60 -18.15
CA GLY A 66 9.08 5.63 -18.55
C GLY A 66 9.79 6.36 -17.39
N LEU A 67 9.42 6.08 -16.14
CA LEU A 67 10.11 6.56 -14.94
C LEU A 67 11.35 5.71 -14.67
N LYS A 68 12.49 6.36 -14.40
CA LYS A 68 13.75 5.65 -14.18
C LYS A 68 13.74 4.90 -12.85
N TRP A 69 14.14 3.63 -12.86
CA TRP A 69 14.22 2.83 -11.63
C TRP A 69 15.44 1.90 -11.62
N ASN A 70 15.58 1.10 -10.57
CA ASN A 70 16.59 0.05 -10.46
C ASN A 70 15.96 -1.21 -9.87
N LEU A 71 16.07 -2.33 -10.60
CA LEU A 71 15.56 -3.64 -10.18
C LEU A 71 16.07 -4.08 -8.80
N GLU A 72 17.30 -3.72 -8.44
CA GLU A 72 17.90 -4.02 -7.13
C GLU A 72 17.05 -3.53 -5.96
N TRP A 73 16.26 -2.47 -6.14
CA TRP A 73 15.40 -1.95 -5.07
C TRP A 73 14.31 -2.93 -4.65
N THR A 74 13.97 -3.90 -5.49
CA THR A 74 13.00 -4.97 -5.19
C THR A 74 13.64 -6.21 -4.56
N LYS A 75 14.97 -6.30 -4.53
CA LYS A 75 15.72 -7.47 -4.04
C LYS A 75 16.08 -7.34 -2.56
N VAL A 76 15.07 -7.05 -1.75
CA VAL A 76 15.19 -6.94 -0.29
C VAL A 76 14.52 -8.15 0.35
N HIS A 77 15.28 -8.99 1.04
CA HIS A 77 14.69 -10.11 1.78
C HIS A 77 14.00 -9.59 3.05
N GLN A 78 12.69 -9.82 3.15
CA GLN A 78 11.84 -9.35 4.24
C GLN A 78 11.75 -10.39 5.34
N ASN A 79 12.78 -10.45 6.18
CA ASN A 79 12.84 -11.38 7.28
C ASN A 79 11.93 -10.99 8.46
N THR A 80 10.61 -11.04 8.30
CA THR A 80 9.62 -10.77 9.37
C THR A 80 8.43 -11.76 9.33
N PRO A 81 7.78 -12.08 10.47
CA PRO A 81 6.66 -13.04 10.51
C PRO A 81 5.44 -12.69 9.65
N HIS A 82 5.35 -11.44 9.20
CA HIS A 82 4.27 -10.94 8.37
C HIS A 82 4.54 -11.07 6.87
N HIS A 83 5.76 -11.45 6.49
CA HIS A 83 6.25 -11.43 5.10
C HIS A 83 6.91 -12.77 4.72
N MET A 84 6.17 -13.88 4.81
CA MET A 84 6.68 -15.20 4.42
C MET A 84 6.84 -15.36 2.91
N GLU A 85 6.37 -14.40 2.11
CA GLU A 85 6.68 -14.28 0.69
C GLU A 85 8.16 -13.95 0.42
N GLY A 86 8.95 -13.69 1.46
CA GLY A 86 10.41 -13.60 1.38
C GLY A 86 10.87 -12.29 0.76
N TRP A 87 11.16 -12.30 -0.53
CA TRP A 87 11.72 -11.15 -1.23
C TRP A 87 10.66 -10.08 -1.53
N LEU A 88 11.06 -8.80 -1.51
CA LEU A 88 10.16 -7.68 -1.74
C LEU A 88 9.44 -7.71 -3.10
N TYR A 89 10.10 -8.17 -4.17
CA TYR A 89 9.41 -8.34 -5.45
C TYR A 89 8.20 -9.28 -5.33
N ASN A 90 8.22 -10.32 -4.50
CA ASN A 90 7.09 -11.23 -4.31
C ASN A 90 5.92 -10.51 -3.64
N HIS A 91 6.20 -9.62 -2.68
CA HIS A 91 5.17 -8.81 -2.05
C HIS A 91 4.50 -7.89 -3.08
N ILE A 92 5.29 -7.22 -3.93
CA ILE A 92 4.78 -6.36 -5.01
C ILE A 92 3.92 -7.18 -5.99
N ILE A 93 4.41 -8.34 -6.44
CA ILE A 93 3.67 -9.26 -7.34
C ILE A 93 2.31 -9.63 -6.74
N LEU A 94 2.27 -10.03 -5.47
CA LEU A 94 1.02 -10.40 -4.81
C LEU A 94 0.07 -9.21 -4.64
N MET A 95 0.58 -8.02 -4.35
CA MET A 95 -0.24 -6.80 -4.29
C MET A 95 -0.83 -6.45 -5.66
N LEU A 96 -0.08 -6.63 -6.75
CA LEU A 96 -0.56 -6.41 -8.12
C LEU A 96 -1.66 -7.41 -8.50
N TYR A 97 -1.49 -8.70 -8.19
CA TYR A 97 -2.57 -9.68 -8.37
C TYR A 97 -3.79 -9.38 -7.50
N ALA A 98 -3.60 -8.91 -6.26
CA ALA A 98 -4.69 -8.51 -5.38
C ALA A 98 -5.48 -7.31 -5.97
N LEU A 99 -4.79 -6.35 -6.60
CA LEU A 99 -5.43 -5.20 -7.24
C LEU A 99 -6.40 -5.63 -8.36
N GLN A 100 -6.14 -6.74 -9.06
CA GLN A 100 -6.99 -7.22 -10.15
C GLN A 100 -8.43 -7.52 -9.72
N TYR A 101 -8.68 -7.86 -8.45
CA TYR A 101 -10.03 -8.05 -7.91
C TYR A 101 -10.85 -6.75 -7.84
N PHE A 102 -10.18 -5.60 -7.90
CA PHE A 102 -10.84 -4.30 -7.89
C PHE A 102 -11.11 -3.76 -9.31
N TRP A 103 -10.70 -4.46 -10.37
CA TRP A 103 -10.80 -3.97 -11.75
C TRP A 103 -12.21 -3.50 -12.14
N ASP A 104 -13.26 -4.22 -11.72
CA ASP A 104 -14.64 -3.89 -12.04
C ASP A 104 -15.27 -2.85 -11.07
N THR A 105 -14.52 -2.41 -10.05
CA THR A 105 -14.99 -1.51 -8.98
C THR A 105 -14.45 -0.09 -9.06
N ILE A 106 -13.34 0.11 -9.77
CA ILE A 106 -12.69 1.42 -9.96
C ILE A 106 -12.50 1.71 -11.44
N THR A 107 -12.24 2.97 -11.78
CA THR A 107 -11.96 3.33 -13.18
C THR A 107 -10.59 2.82 -13.62
N GLU A 108 -10.36 2.67 -14.93
CA GLU A 108 -9.05 2.29 -15.48
C GLU A 108 -7.93 3.27 -15.09
N GLU A 109 -8.26 4.57 -15.03
CA GLU A 109 -7.34 5.61 -14.54
C GLU A 109 -6.97 5.36 -13.07
N GLU A 110 -7.96 5.17 -12.20
CA GLU A 110 -7.74 4.89 -10.77
C GLU A 110 -6.97 3.59 -10.55
N TYR A 111 -7.24 2.55 -11.36
CA TYR A 111 -6.48 1.32 -11.35
C TYR A 111 -5.02 1.56 -11.71
N SER A 112 -4.75 2.31 -12.79
CA SER A 112 -3.38 2.60 -13.21
C SER A 112 -2.60 3.40 -12.16
N LEU A 113 -3.25 4.38 -11.51
CA LEU A 113 -2.67 5.12 -10.39
C LEU A 113 -2.33 4.20 -9.20
N LEU A 114 -3.22 3.26 -8.88
CA LEU A 114 -2.99 2.30 -7.80
C LEU A 114 -1.87 1.33 -8.13
N GLU A 115 -1.82 0.83 -9.35
CA GLU A 115 -0.80 -0.11 -9.79
C GLU A 115 0.60 0.53 -9.69
N GLU A 116 0.74 1.76 -10.18
CA GLU A 116 1.96 2.55 -10.03
C GLU A 116 2.29 2.81 -8.56
N ALA A 117 1.32 3.23 -7.74
CA ALA A 117 1.54 3.44 -6.32
C ALA A 117 1.96 2.18 -5.57
N ILE A 118 1.39 1.01 -5.89
CA ILE A 118 1.78 -0.29 -5.32
C ILE A 118 3.25 -0.57 -5.62
N PHE A 119 3.63 -0.44 -6.90
CA PHE A 119 5.00 -0.71 -7.33
C PHE A 119 6.03 0.15 -6.58
N TRP A 120 5.74 1.44 -6.41
CA TRP A 120 6.67 2.37 -5.76
C TRP A 120 6.65 2.34 -4.23
N SER A 121 5.56 1.88 -3.59
CA SER A 121 5.30 2.04 -2.14
C SER A 121 6.42 1.53 -1.24
N ASP A 122 7.04 0.41 -1.59
CA ASP A 122 7.94 -0.31 -0.69
C ASP A 122 9.43 -0.28 -1.13
N LEU A 123 9.75 0.34 -2.26
CA LEU A 123 11.12 0.37 -2.80
C LEU A 123 12.11 1.09 -1.89
N GLY A 124 11.63 2.03 -1.07
CA GLY A 124 12.41 2.68 -0.02
C GLY A 124 12.98 1.72 1.04
N LYS A 125 12.47 0.49 1.14
CA LYS A 125 13.02 -0.56 2.02
C LYS A 125 14.48 -0.87 1.67
N TYR A 126 14.86 -0.83 0.40
CA TYR A 126 16.25 -1.04 -0.02
C TYR A 126 17.25 -0.12 0.71
N HIS A 127 16.86 1.14 0.96
CA HIS A 127 17.72 2.12 1.62
C HIS A 127 17.57 2.17 3.14
N THR A 128 16.47 1.66 3.69
CA THR A 128 16.08 1.89 5.08
C THR A 128 16.07 0.62 5.93
N THR A 129 16.19 -0.55 5.30
CA THR A 129 16.16 -1.84 6.00
C THR A 129 17.35 -1.98 6.93
N LYS A 130 17.07 -2.40 8.16
CA LYS A 130 18.05 -2.67 9.22
C LYS A 130 17.63 -3.90 9.99
N GLU A 131 18.61 -4.73 10.34
CA GLU A 131 18.41 -5.86 11.24
C GLU A 131 18.15 -5.40 12.67
N SER A 132 17.21 -6.06 13.34
CA SER A 132 16.90 -5.79 14.74
C SER A 132 18.00 -6.35 15.63
N PRO A 133 18.61 -5.53 16.50
CA PRO A 133 19.60 -6.03 17.46
C PRO A 133 18.96 -6.79 18.64
N LYS A 134 17.62 -6.87 18.70
CA LYS A 134 16.87 -7.39 19.86
C LYS A 134 15.88 -8.50 19.52
N LYS A 135 15.51 -8.65 18.25
CA LYS A 135 14.52 -9.63 17.81
C LYS A 135 15.17 -10.54 16.80
N VAL A 136 15.12 -11.83 17.11
CA VAL A 136 15.51 -12.90 16.18
C VAL A 136 14.30 -13.76 15.91
N TRP A 137 14.35 -14.49 14.81
CA TRP A 137 13.39 -15.53 14.50
C TRP A 137 13.52 -16.68 15.48
N GLU A 138 12.37 -17.11 16.01
CA GLU A 138 12.33 -18.11 17.08
C GLU A 138 12.07 -19.53 16.55
N LYS A 139 11.55 -19.69 15.32
CA LYS A 139 11.13 -20.97 14.75
C LYS A 139 11.28 -20.99 13.21
N GLY A 140 11.46 -22.19 12.66
CA GLY A 140 11.58 -22.45 11.21
C GLY A 140 13.01 -22.31 10.68
N ASP A 141 13.15 -22.27 9.36
CA ASP A 141 14.45 -22.26 8.68
C ASP A 141 15.28 -20.99 8.91
N LEU A 142 14.64 -19.94 9.40
CA LEU A 142 15.28 -18.66 9.73
C LEU A 142 15.60 -18.53 11.23
N THR A 143 15.44 -19.59 12.02
CA THR A 143 15.68 -19.57 13.48
C THR A 143 17.06 -19.01 13.82
N GLY A 144 17.09 -17.98 14.67
CA GLY A 144 18.31 -17.28 15.07
C GLY A 144 18.69 -16.10 14.19
N GLU A 145 18.08 -15.93 13.01
CA GLU A 145 18.32 -14.75 12.18
C GLU A 145 17.63 -13.49 12.75
N PRO A 146 18.24 -12.31 12.66
CA PRO A 146 17.61 -11.06 13.06
C PRO A 146 16.36 -10.74 12.23
N VAL A 147 15.32 -10.26 12.89
CA VAL A 147 14.14 -9.69 12.23
C VAL A 147 14.53 -8.36 11.57
N SER A 148 14.10 -8.10 10.34
CA SER A 148 14.36 -6.84 9.67
C SER A 148 13.30 -5.77 9.96
N THR A 149 13.69 -4.50 9.93
CA THR A 149 12.81 -3.33 10.07
C THR A 149 13.18 -2.27 9.05
N ALA A 150 12.20 -1.54 8.52
CA ALA A 150 12.42 -0.50 7.51
C ALA A 150 11.67 0.78 7.89
N PHE A 151 12.13 1.47 8.93
CA PHE A 151 11.48 2.69 9.40
C PHE A 151 11.67 3.85 8.41
N GLY A 152 10.58 4.51 8.04
CA GLY A 152 10.59 5.65 7.12
C GLY A 152 10.71 5.26 5.63
N HIS A 153 10.47 3.98 5.29
CA HIS A 153 10.53 3.54 3.90
C HIS A 153 9.45 4.19 3.03
N ASP A 154 8.26 4.47 3.57
CA ASP A 154 7.21 5.27 2.94
C ASP A 154 7.72 6.61 2.38
N LYS A 155 8.42 7.37 3.22
CA LYS A 155 9.00 8.66 2.82
C LYS A 155 10.10 8.48 1.79
N LYS A 156 10.95 7.46 1.96
CA LYS A 156 12.03 7.20 1.02
C LYS A 156 11.49 6.72 -0.34
N SER A 157 10.44 5.91 -0.36
CA SER A 157 9.73 5.47 -1.55
C SER A 157 9.13 6.65 -2.31
N ALA A 158 8.46 7.58 -1.61
CA ALA A 158 7.91 8.79 -2.23
C ALA A 158 9.02 9.64 -2.85
N GLN A 159 10.15 9.80 -2.14
CA GLN A 159 11.32 10.48 -2.66
C GLN A 159 11.90 9.78 -3.91
N LEU A 160 12.00 8.44 -3.91
CA LEU A 160 12.49 7.69 -5.08
C LEU A 160 11.58 7.88 -6.29
N TYR A 161 10.27 7.90 -6.09
CA TYR A 161 9.29 8.17 -7.14
C TYR A 161 9.47 9.58 -7.73
N GLU A 162 9.67 10.61 -6.90
CA GLU A 162 9.97 11.97 -7.36
C GLU A 162 11.31 12.04 -8.11
N GLU A 163 12.35 11.41 -7.58
CA GLU A 163 13.70 11.35 -8.18
C GLU A 163 13.69 10.64 -9.55
N ALA A 164 12.76 9.69 -9.74
CA ALA A 164 12.52 9.00 -11.00
C ALA A 164 11.82 9.85 -12.07
N GLY A 165 11.33 11.04 -11.69
CA GLY A 165 10.54 11.94 -12.54
C GLY A 165 9.02 11.82 -12.33
N GLY A 166 8.58 11.05 -11.33
CA GLY A 166 7.18 10.91 -10.97
C GLY A 166 6.59 12.22 -10.45
N SER A 167 5.47 12.64 -11.03
CA SER A 167 4.83 13.92 -10.70
C SER A 167 3.33 13.81 -10.41
N ASN A 168 2.75 12.61 -10.50
CA ASN A 168 1.34 12.43 -10.21
C ASN A 168 1.07 12.58 -8.70
N PRO A 169 0.24 13.55 -8.27
CA PRO A 169 -0.01 13.81 -6.86
C PRO A 169 -0.73 12.67 -6.15
N ALA A 170 -1.57 11.90 -6.85
CA ALA A 170 -2.26 10.75 -6.28
C ALA A 170 -1.26 9.63 -5.93
N VAL A 171 -0.39 9.28 -6.88
CA VAL A 171 0.66 8.26 -6.67
C VAL A 171 1.58 8.67 -5.53
N HIS A 172 2.08 9.91 -5.54
CA HIS A 172 2.93 10.42 -4.46
C HIS A 172 2.22 10.33 -3.11
N PHE A 173 0.97 10.79 -3.01
CA PHE A 173 0.21 10.77 -1.78
C PHE A 173 0.02 9.35 -1.25
N ILE A 174 -0.39 8.40 -2.10
CA ILE A 174 -0.62 7.01 -1.70
C ILE A 174 0.68 6.37 -1.21
N VAL A 175 1.79 6.55 -1.94
CA VAL A 175 3.11 6.05 -1.56
C VAL A 175 3.58 6.64 -0.23
N ALA A 176 3.45 7.94 -0.03
CA ALA A 176 3.92 8.63 1.17
C ALA A 176 3.10 8.29 2.43
N GLU A 177 1.84 7.91 2.26
CA GLU A 177 0.89 7.76 3.36
C GLU A 177 0.52 6.30 3.66
N HIS A 178 0.99 5.33 2.86
CA HIS A 178 0.57 3.94 3.00
C HIS A 178 0.86 3.33 4.39
N MET A 179 1.95 3.71 5.06
CA MET A 179 2.23 3.20 6.41
C MET A 179 1.26 3.72 7.46
N LYS A 180 0.68 4.91 7.28
CA LYS A 180 -0.39 5.42 8.15
C LYS A 180 -1.71 4.70 7.87
N ALA A 181 -1.91 4.24 6.64
CA ALA A 181 -3.11 3.52 6.23
C ALA A 181 -3.35 2.21 7.01
N HIS A 182 -2.29 1.59 7.53
CA HIS A 182 -2.38 0.41 8.40
C HIS A 182 -3.24 0.64 9.66
N LYS A 183 -3.44 1.90 10.07
CA LYS A 183 -4.26 2.28 11.22
C LYS A 183 -5.66 2.77 10.86
N LEU A 184 -6.04 2.80 9.58
CA LEU A 184 -7.32 3.39 9.17
C LEU A 184 -8.51 2.70 9.83
N SER A 185 -8.52 1.36 9.91
CA SER A 185 -9.61 0.63 10.58
C SER A 185 -9.75 1.03 12.05
N GLU A 186 -8.63 1.14 12.78
CA GLU A 186 -8.64 1.61 14.18
C GLU A 186 -9.17 3.04 14.29
N MET A 187 -8.76 3.93 13.38
CA MET A 187 -9.20 5.31 13.38
C MET A 187 -10.66 5.47 12.92
N ASP A 188 -11.16 4.57 12.07
CA ASP A 188 -12.57 4.49 11.68
C ASP A 188 -13.44 4.12 12.89
N ASP A 189 -13.06 3.08 13.63
CA ASP A 189 -13.76 2.63 14.84
C ASP A 189 -13.79 3.72 15.93
N GLU A 190 -12.76 4.56 15.98
CA GLU A 190 -12.67 5.73 16.86
C GLU A 190 -13.41 6.98 16.32
N GLY A 191 -14.03 6.91 15.13
CA GLY A 191 -14.73 8.03 14.49
C GLY A 191 -13.82 9.16 14.01
N LYS A 192 -12.50 8.92 13.91
CA LYS A 192 -11.50 9.96 13.58
C LYS A 192 -11.36 10.23 12.09
N THR A 193 -11.99 9.44 11.25
CA THR A 193 -11.99 9.57 9.79
C THR A 193 -13.26 10.19 9.25
N GLU A 194 -14.26 10.41 10.11
CA GLU A 194 -15.55 11.01 9.75
C GLU A 194 -15.38 12.46 9.28
N MET A 195 -16.03 12.81 8.18
CA MET A 195 -16.00 14.16 7.63
C MET A 195 -16.84 15.11 8.49
N PRO A 196 -16.25 16.15 9.11
CA PRO A 196 -17.02 17.18 9.80
C PRO A 196 -17.85 18.01 8.81
N GLU A 197 -19.06 18.41 9.22
CA GLU A 197 -19.98 19.17 8.34
C GLU A 197 -19.37 20.48 7.82
N PHE A 198 -18.61 21.20 8.65
CA PHE A 198 -17.99 22.46 8.24
C PHE A 198 -16.86 22.28 7.22
N LEU A 199 -16.22 21.11 7.20
CA LEU A 199 -15.12 20.81 6.28
C LEU A 199 -15.66 20.39 4.91
N MET A 200 -16.78 19.68 4.88
CA MET A 200 -17.41 19.18 3.65
C MET A 200 -17.52 20.23 2.52
N PRO A 201 -18.04 21.45 2.71
CA PRO A 201 -18.12 22.44 1.63
C PRO A 201 -16.75 22.92 1.12
N GLN A 202 -15.69 22.79 1.90
CA GLN A 202 -14.33 23.21 1.51
C GLN A 202 -13.61 22.16 0.65
N VAL A 203 -14.09 20.90 0.65
CA VAL A 203 -13.40 19.77 0.00
C VAL A 203 -14.30 18.90 -0.88
N ALA A 204 -15.59 19.24 -1.03
CA ALA A 204 -16.59 18.40 -1.70
C ALA A 204 -16.18 17.93 -3.11
N ASP A 205 -15.55 18.80 -3.88
CA ASP A 205 -15.12 18.53 -5.26
C ASP A 205 -13.63 18.16 -5.37
N LEU A 206 -12.95 17.97 -4.23
CA LEU A 206 -11.52 17.68 -4.18
C LEU A 206 -11.26 16.22 -3.81
N LYS A 207 -10.39 15.57 -4.58
CA LYS A 207 -9.77 14.30 -4.17
C LYS A 207 -8.83 14.55 -2.99
N ALA A 208 -8.67 13.57 -2.11
CA ALA A 208 -7.88 13.70 -0.87
C ALA A 208 -6.48 14.29 -1.10
N TRP A 209 -5.74 13.85 -2.12
CA TRP A 209 -4.41 14.39 -2.43
C TRP A 209 -4.39 15.88 -2.85
N ASN A 210 -5.55 16.45 -3.21
CA ASN A 210 -5.71 17.86 -3.57
C ASN A 210 -6.34 18.70 -2.45
N TRP A 211 -6.64 18.13 -1.28
CA TRP A 211 -7.19 18.90 -0.17
C TRP A 211 -6.20 19.96 0.34
N PRO A 212 -6.70 21.13 0.78
CA PRO A 212 -5.87 22.24 1.25
C PRO A 212 -4.94 21.85 2.41
N ASN A 213 -3.92 22.67 2.65
CA ASN A 213 -3.11 22.49 3.86
C ASN A 213 -3.95 22.85 5.09
N TRP A 214 -3.53 22.34 6.25
CA TRP A 214 -4.21 22.60 7.52
C TRP A 214 -4.34 24.10 7.79
N GLU A 215 -3.29 24.85 7.48
CA GLU A 215 -3.16 26.28 7.72
C GLU A 215 -4.09 27.13 6.83
N ASP A 216 -4.63 26.54 5.76
CA ASP A 216 -5.51 27.20 4.79
C ASP A 216 -7.01 26.90 5.05
N LEU A 217 -7.33 26.10 6.07
CA LEU A 217 -8.71 25.74 6.39
C LEU A 217 -9.44 26.86 7.13
N GLU A 218 -10.69 27.09 6.74
CA GLU A 218 -11.61 27.95 7.47
C GLU A 218 -12.32 27.12 8.55
N ILE A 219 -11.80 27.19 9.78
CA ILE A 219 -12.36 26.47 10.93
C ILE A 219 -13.27 27.43 11.71
N PRO A 220 -14.59 27.14 11.85
CA PRO A 220 -15.49 27.99 12.61
C PRO A 220 -15.05 28.18 14.06
N HIS A 221 -15.27 29.39 14.59
CA HIS A 221 -14.95 29.69 15.98
C HIS A 221 -15.75 28.79 16.94
N GLY A 222 -15.05 28.08 17.81
CA GLY A 222 -15.66 27.16 18.79
C GLY A 222 -15.59 25.69 18.39
N GLU A 223 -15.20 25.36 17.15
CA GLU A 223 -14.97 23.99 16.73
C GLU A 223 -13.66 23.44 17.32
N SER A 224 -13.74 22.27 17.95
CA SER A 224 -12.57 21.56 18.47
C SER A 224 -11.98 20.65 17.39
N PHE A 225 -11.50 21.25 16.30
CA PHE A 225 -10.87 20.54 15.19
C PHE A 225 -9.37 20.85 15.15
N GLY A 226 -8.53 19.80 15.06
CA GLY A 226 -7.07 19.94 15.15
C GLY A 226 -6.33 19.27 13.99
N LYS A 227 -5.10 19.71 13.73
CA LYS A 227 -4.23 19.23 12.63
C LYS A 227 -4.11 17.72 12.53
N LYS A 228 -4.04 17.03 13.68
CA LYS A 228 -3.97 15.55 13.73
C LYS A 228 -5.27 14.90 13.26
N LEU A 229 -6.42 15.44 13.67
CA LEU A 229 -7.72 14.92 13.26
C LEU A 229 -7.94 15.15 11.76
N TYR A 230 -7.60 16.35 11.26
CA TYR A 230 -7.64 16.63 9.83
C TYR A 230 -6.83 15.65 8.98
N ALA A 231 -5.62 15.31 9.42
CA ALA A 231 -4.82 14.31 8.74
C ALA A 231 -5.54 12.96 8.63
N TRP A 232 -6.21 12.51 9.69
CA TRP A 232 -6.98 11.26 9.67
C TRP A 232 -8.24 11.34 8.81
N VAL A 233 -8.99 12.45 8.87
CA VAL A 233 -10.14 12.68 7.98
C VAL A 233 -9.70 12.66 6.52
N LYS A 234 -8.59 13.32 6.18
CA LYS A 234 -8.00 13.33 4.83
C LYS A 234 -7.62 11.93 4.36
N LEU A 235 -6.93 11.15 5.20
CA LEU A 235 -6.53 9.78 4.88
C LEU A 235 -7.75 8.86 4.72
N GLY A 236 -8.71 8.94 5.64
CA GLY A 236 -9.90 8.11 5.66
C GLY A 236 -10.87 8.38 4.50
N ASN A 237 -10.81 9.58 3.91
CA ASN A 237 -11.58 9.95 2.72
C ASN A 237 -10.81 9.73 1.40
N CYS A 238 -9.65 9.06 1.42
CA CYS A 238 -8.95 8.62 0.22
C CYS A 238 -9.28 7.15 -0.09
N GLU A 239 -10.22 6.93 -1.02
CA GLU A 239 -10.66 5.58 -1.40
C GLU A 239 -9.52 4.72 -1.96
N LEU A 240 -8.67 5.29 -2.83
CA LEU A 240 -7.53 4.56 -3.39
C LEU A 240 -6.54 4.12 -2.29
N LEU A 241 -6.30 4.95 -1.26
CA LEU A 241 -5.42 4.56 -0.16
C LEU A 241 -5.97 3.34 0.61
N ARG A 242 -7.29 3.23 0.75
CA ARG A 242 -7.95 2.07 1.36
C ARG A 242 -7.82 0.82 0.51
N ILE A 243 -8.03 0.94 -0.80
CA ILE A 243 -7.84 -0.18 -1.74
C ILE A 243 -6.39 -0.65 -1.74
N LYS A 244 -5.41 0.27 -1.75
CA LYS A 244 -3.98 -0.08 -1.61
C LYS A 244 -3.74 -0.84 -0.30
N GLN A 245 -4.31 -0.38 0.81
CA GLN A 245 -4.17 -1.07 2.10
C GLN A 245 -4.75 -2.49 2.08
N GLU A 246 -5.87 -2.68 1.39
CA GLU A 246 -6.47 -4.01 1.20
C GLU A 246 -5.57 -4.89 0.32
N CYS A 247 -4.98 -4.33 -0.74
CA CYS A 247 -4.00 -5.02 -1.57
C CYS A 247 -2.75 -5.41 -0.78
N ASP A 248 -2.26 -4.53 0.11
CA ASP A 248 -1.13 -4.80 1.01
C ASP A 248 -1.45 -5.95 2.00
N SER A 249 -2.63 -5.94 2.62
CA SER A 249 -3.09 -7.02 3.50
C SER A 249 -3.22 -8.35 2.76
N ASN A 250 -3.75 -8.33 1.53
CA ASN A 250 -3.87 -9.50 0.67
C ASN A 250 -2.55 -9.92 0.04
N GLY A 251 -1.60 -8.99 -0.11
CA GLY A 251 -0.28 -9.20 -0.71
C GLY A 251 0.72 -9.89 0.22
N ARG A 252 0.31 -10.27 1.43
CA ARG A 252 1.15 -10.90 2.46
C ARG A 252 0.85 -12.39 2.58
N ILE A 253 1.88 -13.16 2.86
CA ILE A 253 1.77 -14.54 3.36
C ILE A 253 2.18 -14.49 4.84
N PRO A 254 1.23 -14.52 5.79
CA PRO A 254 1.58 -14.55 7.19
C PRO A 254 2.17 -15.92 7.57
N GLN A 255 2.99 -15.96 8.62
CA GLN A 255 3.45 -17.22 9.19
C GLN A 255 2.26 -18.07 9.66
N ASP A 256 2.20 -19.30 9.16
CA ASP A 256 1.34 -20.32 9.73
C ASP A 256 2.05 -20.96 10.93
N PRO A 257 1.49 -20.91 12.15
CA PRO A 257 2.12 -21.52 13.32
C PRO A 257 2.30 -23.04 13.21
N GLU A 258 1.62 -23.71 12.26
CA GLU A 258 1.63 -25.17 12.11
C GLU A 258 2.44 -25.70 10.91
N VAL A 259 2.94 -24.83 10.03
CA VAL A 259 3.62 -25.25 8.78
C VAL A 259 4.99 -24.57 8.64
N SER A 260 6.07 -25.36 8.62
CA SER A 260 7.37 -24.91 8.13
C SER A 260 7.33 -24.83 6.59
N LEU A 261 7.72 -23.67 6.04
CA LEU A 261 7.98 -23.54 4.60
C LEU A 261 9.22 -24.34 4.19
#